data_AF-A0A554XCA8-F1
#
_entry.id   AF-A0A554XCA8-F1
#
_cell.length_a   1.000
_cell.length_b   1.000
_cell.length_c   1.000
_cell.angle_alpha   90.00
_cell.angle_beta   90.00
_cell.angle_gamma   90.00
#
_symmetry.space_group_name_H-M   'P 1'
#
loop_
_entity.id
_entity.type
_entity.pdbx_description
1 polymer ?
#
loop_
_entity_poly.entity_id
_entity_poly.type
_entity_poly.pdbx_seq_one_letter_code
_entity_poly.pdbx_strand_id
1 'polypeptide(L)'
;MVSARSMQRALYQAIRCAGSQTALAQRVGVRPQAVHLWVKKGRVPAARALAVERATAGQVTRHELRPDLYPNEAAPSEVCSGGAQP
;
A
#
# COMPACT_ATOMS: atom_id res chain seq x y z
N MET A 1 -14.35 10.58 -8.67
CA MET A 1 -14.10 10.75 -7.21
C MET A 1 -13.96 9.37 -6.58
N VAL A 2 -12.72 8.85 -6.43
CA VAL A 2 -12.52 7.55 -5.78
C VAL A 2 -12.69 7.75 -4.27
N SER A 3 -13.92 7.49 -3.82
CA SER A 3 -14.39 7.75 -2.45
C SER A 3 -13.51 7.06 -1.40
N ALA A 4 -13.16 7.78 -0.33
CA ALA A 4 -12.35 7.33 0.82
C ALA A 4 -12.76 5.97 1.43
N ARG A 5 -14.01 5.57 1.19
CA ARG A 5 -14.59 4.27 1.54
C ARG A 5 -13.86 3.08 0.89
N SER A 6 -13.24 3.26 -0.27
CA SER A 6 -12.48 2.21 -0.99
C SER A 6 -11.10 1.95 -0.36
N MET A 7 -10.33 3.01 -0.06
CA MET A 7 -9.02 2.91 0.62
C MET A 7 -9.13 2.28 2.00
N GLN A 8 -10.18 2.62 2.76
CA GLN A 8 -10.44 1.99 4.05
C GLN A 8 -10.68 0.49 3.90
N ARG A 9 -11.46 0.06 2.90
CA ARG A 9 -11.69 -1.37 2.65
C ARG A 9 -10.41 -2.11 2.31
N ALA A 10 -9.55 -1.51 1.49
CA ALA A 10 -8.22 -2.07 1.18
C ALA A 10 -7.36 -2.24 2.44
N LEU A 11 -7.37 -1.25 3.35
CA LEU A 11 -6.67 -1.35 4.64
C LEU A 11 -7.26 -2.46 5.53
N TYR A 12 -8.57 -2.56 5.64
CA TYR A 12 -9.21 -3.64 6.39
C TYR A 12 -8.93 -5.01 5.79
N GLN A 13 -8.89 -5.11 4.47
CA GLN A 13 -8.53 -6.34 3.78
C GLN A 13 -7.08 -6.72 4.07
N ALA A 14 -6.15 -5.76 4.04
CA ALA A 14 -4.76 -5.99 4.41
C ALA A 14 -4.63 -6.50 5.86
N ILE A 15 -5.40 -5.93 6.79
CA ILE A 15 -5.45 -6.38 8.18
C ILE A 15 -5.97 -7.82 8.28
N ARG A 16 -7.03 -8.16 7.54
CA ARG A 16 -7.59 -9.52 7.50
C ARG A 16 -6.62 -10.53 6.89
N CYS A 17 -5.94 -10.18 5.81
CA CYS A 17 -4.91 -11.01 5.18
C CYS A 17 -3.70 -11.25 6.11
N ALA A 18 -3.34 -10.24 6.91
CA ALA A 18 -2.33 -10.39 7.95
C ALA A 18 -2.85 -11.13 9.21
N GLY A 19 -4.16 -11.34 9.33
CA GLY A 19 -4.84 -11.95 10.48
C GLY A 19 -5.32 -10.94 11.52
N SER A 20 -4.50 -9.96 11.90
CA SER A 20 -4.86 -8.92 12.87
C SER A 20 -4.09 -7.61 12.66
N GLN A 21 -4.55 -6.53 13.29
CA GLN A 21 -3.85 -5.24 13.26
C GLN A 21 -2.43 -5.34 13.84
N THR A 22 -2.27 -6.14 14.91
CA THR A 22 -0.97 -6.39 15.55
C THR A 22 -0.07 -7.22 14.65
N ALA A 23 -0.60 -8.26 14.01
CA ALA A 23 0.17 -9.09 13.08
C ALA A 23 0.62 -8.28 11.85
N LEU A 24 -0.25 -7.43 11.30
CA LEU A 24 0.12 -6.50 10.23
C LEU A 24 1.23 -5.55 10.70
N ALA A 25 1.10 -4.99 11.91
CA ALA A 25 2.09 -4.08 12.47
C ALA A 25 3.48 -4.77 12.60
N GLN A 26 3.50 -6.01 13.08
CA GLN A 26 4.73 -6.80 13.20
C GLN A 26 5.36 -7.08 11.84
N ARG A 27 4.57 -7.52 10.83
CA ARG A 27 5.07 -7.77 9.47
C ARG A 27 5.61 -6.51 8.79
N VAL A 28 5.01 -5.35 9.08
CA VAL A 28 5.40 -4.05 8.53
C VAL A 28 6.55 -3.39 9.33
N GLY A 29 6.88 -3.93 10.51
CA GLY A 29 7.91 -3.37 11.41
C GLY A 29 7.48 -2.03 12.02
N VAL A 30 6.20 -1.90 12.40
CA VAL A 30 5.65 -0.71 13.07
C VAL A 30 4.97 -1.08 14.38
N ARG A 31 4.71 -0.08 15.22
CA ARG A 31 3.92 -0.28 16.45
C ARG A 31 2.44 -0.46 16.07
N PRO A 32 1.67 -1.31 16.78
CA PRO A 32 0.23 -1.48 16.54
C PRO A 32 -0.57 -0.17 16.58
N GLN A 33 -0.13 0.78 17.40
CA GLN A 33 -0.69 2.12 17.49
C GLN A 33 -0.64 2.89 16.15
N ALA A 34 0.40 2.66 15.34
CA ALA A 34 0.49 3.26 14.01
C ALA A 34 -0.59 2.71 13.08
N VAL A 35 -0.85 1.40 13.11
CA VAL A 35 -1.92 0.76 12.32
C VAL A 35 -3.29 1.30 12.74
N HIS A 36 -3.55 1.42 14.05
CA HIS A 36 -4.77 2.03 14.56
C HIS A 36 -4.96 3.46 14.03
N LEU A 37 -3.89 4.26 14.00
CA LEU A 37 -3.94 5.62 13.45
C LEU A 37 -4.26 5.63 11.95
N TRP A 38 -3.76 4.66 11.18
CA TRP A 38 -4.09 4.53 9.75
C TRP A 38 -5.56 4.23 9.53
N VAL A 39 -6.12 3.34 10.35
CA VAL A 39 -7.56 2.99 10.32
C VAL A 39 -8.40 4.21 10.67
N LYS A 40 -8.06 4.91 11.77
CA LYS A 40 -8.75 6.12 12.21
C LYS A 40 -8.70 7.26 11.19
N LYS A 41 -7.54 7.46 10.53
CA LYS A 41 -7.38 8.45 9.46
C LYS A 41 -7.92 7.96 8.11
N GLY A 42 -8.25 6.68 7.99
CA GLY A 42 -8.67 6.04 6.74
C GLY A 42 -7.61 6.03 5.64
N ARG A 43 -6.33 6.18 5.98
CA ARG A 43 -5.23 6.26 5.00
C ARG A 43 -3.91 5.71 5.54
N VAL A 44 -3.16 5.03 4.68
CA VAL A 44 -1.80 4.54 4.97
C VAL A 44 -0.77 5.57 4.46
N PRO A 45 0.28 5.88 5.23
CA PRO A 45 1.36 6.74 4.76
C PRO A 45 2.11 6.09 3.59
N ALA A 46 2.54 6.92 2.64
CA ALA A 46 3.24 6.51 1.42
C ALA A 46 4.43 5.57 1.69
N ALA A 47 5.27 5.95 2.66
CA ALA A 47 6.46 5.20 3.06
C ALA A 47 6.15 3.79 3.59
N ARG A 48 4.90 3.51 3.99
CA ARG A 48 4.48 2.20 4.51
C ARG A 48 3.55 1.43 3.57
N ALA A 49 3.03 2.07 2.51
CA ALA A 49 2.18 1.39 1.54
C ALA A 49 2.90 0.19 0.88
N LEU A 50 4.17 0.36 0.51
CA LEU A 50 5.03 -0.72 -0.01
C LEU A 50 5.25 -1.84 1.02
N ALA A 51 5.41 -1.48 2.29
CA ALA A 51 5.60 -2.46 3.35
C ALA A 51 4.31 -3.26 3.61
N VAL A 52 3.13 -2.63 3.51
CA VAL A 52 1.83 -3.31 3.60
C VAL A 52 1.61 -4.24 2.40
N GLU A 53 1.95 -3.81 1.18
CA GLU A 53 1.89 -4.65 -0.03
C GLU A 53 2.74 -5.92 0.15
N ARG A 54 3.97 -5.78 0.64
CA ARG A 54 4.86 -6.92 0.98
C ARG A 54 4.30 -7.79 2.10
N ALA A 55 3.79 -7.19 3.17
CA ALA A 55 3.24 -7.92 4.32
C ALA A 55 1.97 -8.72 4.00
N THR A 56 1.25 -8.32 2.94
CA THR A 56 0.04 -8.98 2.43
C THR A 56 0.33 -9.87 1.22
N ALA A 57 1.61 -10.09 0.86
CA ALA A 57 2.01 -10.87 -0.30
C ALA A 57 1.33 -10.42 -1.61
N GLY A 58 1.10 -9.12 -1.77
CA GLY A 58 0.45 -8.56 -2.96
C GLY A 58 -1.07 -8.71 -3.00
N GLN A 59 -1.72 -9.22 -1.94
CA GLN A 59 -3.19 -9.25 -1.88
C GLN A 59 -3.83 -7.86 -1.83
N VAL A 60 -3.11 -6.87 -1.30
CA VAL A 60 -3.51 -5.47 -1.32
C VAL A 60 -2.38 -4.66 -1.93
N THR A 61 -2.66 -3.98 -3.04
CA THR A 61 -1.65 -3.18 -3.73
C THR A 61 -1.55 -1.78 -3.14
N ARG A 62 -0.39 -1.15 -3.31
CA ARG A 62 -0.20 0.27 -2.93
C ARG A 62 -1.19 1.22 -3.62
N HIS A 63 -1.68 0.85 -4.81
CA HIS A 63 -2.66 1.60 -5.61
C HIS A 63 -4.02 1.62 -4.92
N GLU A 64 -4.47 0.49 -4.36
CA GLU A 64 -5.72 0.43 -3.61
C GLU A 64 -5.67 1.21 -2.29
N LEU A 65 -4.49 1.25 -1.66
CA LEU A 65 -4.27 2.00 -0.42
C LEU A 65 -4.12 3.51 -0.65
N ARG A 66 -3.47 3.91 -1.75
CA ARG A 66 -3.12 5.29 -2.09
C ARG A 66 -3.22 5.51 -3.60
N PRO A 67 -4.43 5.56 -4.18
CA PRO A 67 -4.61 5.83 -5.61
C PRO A 67 -4.12 7.23 -6.02
N ASP A 68 -4.04 8.14 -5.04
CA ASP A 68 -3.55 9.52 -5.19
C ASP A 68 -2.03 9.61 -5.43
N LEU A 69 -1.27 8.64 -4.92
CA LEU A 69 0.20 8.60 -5.06
C LEU A 69 0.67 7.59 -6.11
N TYR A 70 -0.14 6.56 -6.32
CA TYR A 70 0.10 5.51 -7.30
C TYR A 70 -1.12 5.44 -8.19
N PRO A 71 -1.25 6.36 -9.19
CA PRO A 71 -2.21 6.18 -10.25
C PRO A 71 -1.85 4.90 -11.02
N ASN A 72 -2.84 4.06 -11.33
CA ASN A 72 -2.65 2.86 -12.12
C ASN A 72 -2.44 3.25 -13.59
N GLU A 73 -1.26 3.80 -13.89
CA GLU A 73 -0.77 3.99 -15.24
C GLU A 73 0.06 2.74 -15.55
N ALA A 74 -0.55 1.80 -16.25
CA ALA A 74 0.06 0.53 -16.61
C ALA A 74 1.21 0.75 -17.60
N ALA A 75 2.38 1.17 -17.12
CA ALA A 75 3.67 0.95 -17.76
C ALA A 75 4.79 1.41 -16.81
N PRO A 76 5.81 0.58 -16.52
CA PRO A 76 7.10 1.15 -16.18
C PRO A 76 7.54 1.98 -17.39
N SER A 77 7.63 3.29 -17.22
CA SER A 77 8.46 4.10 -18.11
C SER A 77 9.86 3.50 -18.11
N GLU A 78 10.28 3.07 -19.30
CA GLU A 78 11.64 2.90 -19.77
C GLU A 78 12.71 2.55 -18.71
N VAL A 79 13.10 1.29 -18.72
CA VAL A 79 14.46 0.87 -18.39
C VAL A 79 15.47 1.58 -19.32
N CYS A 80 16.48 2.20 -18.72
CA CYS A 80 17.81 2.55 -19.25
C CYS A 80 17.92 3.01 -20.72
N SER A 81 18.00 4.34 -20.95
CA SER A 81 18.66 4.91 -22.13
C SER A 81 20.18 4.73 -22.02
N GLY A 82 20.65 3.52 -22.32
CA GLY A 82 22.04 3.18 -22.52
C GLY A 82 22.14 2.21 -23.69
N GLY A 83 22.18 2.75 -24.91
CA GLY A 83 22.33 1.98 -26.14
C GLY A 83 22.63 2.91 -27.32
N ALA A 84 23.82 2.75 -27.89
CA ALA A 84 24.35 3.52 -29.00
C ALA A 84 23.42 3.50 -30.23
N GLN A 85 23.29 4.63 -30.92
CA GLN A 85 22.70 4.70 -32.26
C GLN A 85 23.83 4.73 -33.30
N PRO A 86 23.79 3.90 -34.37
CA PRO A 86 24.65 4.02 -35.54
C PRO A 86 24.25 5.18 -36.46
#